data_AF-A0A7Y5VJF0-F1
#
_entry.id   AF-A0A7Y5VJF0-F1
#
_cell.length_a   1.000
_cell.length_b   1.000
_cell.length_c   1.000
_cell.angle_alpha   90.00
_cell.angle_beta   90.00
_cell.angle_gamma   90.00
#
_symmetry.space_group_name_H-M   'P 1'
#
loop_
_entity.id
_entity.type
_entity.pdbx_description
1 polymer ?
#
loop_
_entity_poly.entity_id
_entity_poly.type
_entity_poly.pdbx_seq_one_letter_code
_entity_poly.pdbx_strand_id
1 'polypeptide(L)'
;MTTLHEKNFRMPAEWAPHTSTWIAWPHNAEDWPAKFQPIPWVYAEIVRHLSRVEDVNILVNDAAAEKRARNILRRAGATLARLHFHLWKTDRVWLRDSGPIFVRNPQGELAITNWRFNAWAKYPNWHNDDRIPEHVAALYGMEAVEPHIGDQRLVLEGGSIDTNGEGVLLTTEECLLSEVQQRNPGISR
;
A
#
# COMPACT_ATOMS: atom_id res chain seq x y z
N MET A 1 18.58 -19.33 -1.37
CA MET A 1 17.13 -19.43 -1.61
C MET A 1 16.87 -18.94 -3.03
N THR A 2 15.95 -19.58 -3.76
CA THR A 2 15.56 -19.14 -5.10
C THR A 2 14.79 -17.83 -5.02
N THR A 3 15.20 -16.82 -5.79
CA THR A 3 14.58 -15.49 -5.83
C THR A 3 13.20 -15.52 -6.49
N LEU A 4 12.39 -14.49 -6.25
CA LEU A 4 11.11 -14.30 -6.95
C LEU A 4 11.30 -14.25 -8.47
N HIS A 5 12.39 -13.64 -8.94
CA HIS A 5 12.72 -13.57 -10.36
C HIS A 5 12.98 -14.97 -10.98
N GLU A 6 13.77 -15.81 -10.31
CA GLU A 6 14.04 -17.18 -10.74
C GLU A 6 12.76 -18.05 -10.77
N LYS A 7 11.76 -17.70 -9.95
CA LYS A 7 10.42 -18.31 -9.96
C LYS A 7 9.44 -17.62 -10.93
N ASN A 8 9.89 -16.70 -11.78
CA ASN A 8 9.10 -15.95 -12.75
C ASN A 8 7.96 -15.10 -12.15
N PHE A 9 8.07 -14.65 -10.90
CA PHE A 9 7.12 -13.67 -10.36
C PHE A 9 7.26 -12.32 -11.06
N ARG A 10 6.13 -11.67 -11.33
CA ARG A 10 6.03 -10.33 -11.91
C ARG A 10 4.98 -9.52 -11.18
N MET A 11 5.17 -8.21 -11.08
CA MET A 11 4.11 -7.28 -10.70
C MET A 11 3.17 -7.14 -11.90
N PRO A 12 1.89 -7.55 -11.80
CA PRO A 12 0.92 -7.34 -12.87
C PRO A 12 0.72 -5.84 -13.12
N ALA A 13 0.28 -5.50 -14.33
CA ALA A 13 -0.18 -4.14 -14.60
C ALA A 13 -1.41 -3.79 -13.75
N GLU A 14 -1.60 -2.51 -13.41
CA GLU A 14 -2.73 -2.08 -12.58
C GLU A 14 -4.11 -2.26 -13.25
N TRP A 15 -4.16 -2.47 -14.57
CA TRP A 15 -5.39 -2.80 -15.29
C TRP A 15 -5.67 -4.31 -15.35
N ALA A 16 -4.81 -5.15 -14.77
CA ALA A 16 -5.08 -6.58 -14.65
C ALA A 16 -6.29 -6.82 -13.71
N PRO A 17 -7.00 -7.95 -13.83
CA PRO A 17 -8.10 -8.27 -12.93
C PRO A 17 -7.65 -8.30 -11.46
N HIS A 18 -8.41 -7.61 -10.61
CA HIS A 18 -8.16 -7.52 -9.17
C HIS A 18 -9.14 -8.40 -8.37
N THR A 19 -8.67 -8.88 -7.22
CA THR A 19 -9.55 -9.46 -6.19
C THR A 19 -10.18 -8.36 -5.32
N SER A 20 -9.39 -7.33 -4.99
CA SER A 20 -9.79 -6.26 -4.06
C SER A 20 -8.84 -5.08 -4.12
N THR A 21 -9.30 -3.91 -3.66
CA THR A 21 -8.44 -2.74 -3.39
C THR A 21 -8.22 -2.56 -1.89
N TRP A 22 -7.00 -2.17 -1.50
CA TRP A 22 -6.63 -1.82 -0.12
C TRP A 22 -6.60 -0.30 0.09
N ILE A 23 -7.18 0.19 1.18
CA ILE A 23 -7.18 1.61 1.57
C ILE A 23 -7.07 1.78 3.09
N ALA A 24 -6.46 2.87 3.55
CA ALA A 24 -6.28 3.17 4.97
C ALA A 24 -7.17 4.35 5.31
N TRP A 25 -7.94 4.20 6.39
CA TRP A 25 -8.92 5.22 6.75
C TRP A 25 -8.21 6.47 7.32
N PRO A 26 -8.59 7.68 6.87
CA PRO A 26 -7.96 8.91 7.30
C PRO A 26 -8.19 9.15 8.79
N HIS A 27 -7.09 9.45 9.49
CA HIS A 27 -7.08 9.68 10.93
C HIS A 27 -6.05 10.74 11.35
N ASN A 28 -4.94 10.91 10.61
CA ASN A 28 -3.92 11.90 10.92
C ASN A 28 -4.31 13.28 10.37
N ALA A 29 -4.62 14.23 11.26
CA ALA A 29 -5.00 15.58 10.88
C ALA A 29 -3.82 16.44 10.37
N GLU A 30 -2.58 16.07 10.71
CA GLU A 30 -1.37 16.79 10.27
C GLU A 30 -1.13 16.66 8.77
N ASP A 31 -1.67 15.63 8.13
CA ASP A 31 -1.62 15.43 6.68
C ASP A 31 -2.50 16.44 5.94
N TRP A 32 -3.51 16.99 6.61
CA TRP A 32 -4.40 18.02 6.08
C TRP A 32 -4.64 19.13 7.11
N PRO A 33 -3.64 19.97 7.40
CA PRO A 33 -3.73 21.00 8.44
C PRO A 33 -4.95 21.91 8.23
N ALA A 34 -5.77 22.04 9.28
CA ALA A 34 -7.04 22.78 9.28
C ALA A 34 -8.10 22.32 8.24
N LYS A 35 -7.85 21.23 7.51
CA LYS A 35 -8.72 20.72 6.42
C LYS A 35 -9.06 19.24 6.57
N PHE A 36 -8.85 18.65 7.74
CA PHE A 36 -9.11 17.22 7.95
C PHE A 36 -10.60 16.85 7.92
N GLN A 37 -11.50 17.70 8.41
CA GLN A 37 -12.95 17.41 8.50
C GLN A 37 -13.59 16.87 7.20
N PRO A 38 -13.32 17.40 6.00
CA PRO A 38 -13.84 16.84 4.74
C PRO A 38 -13.18 15.52 4.30
N ILE A 39 -11.99 15.17 4.79
CA ILE A 39 -11.20 14.05 4.26
C ILE A 39 -11.88 12.68 4.42
N PRO A 40 -12.50 12.33 5.57
CA PRO A 40 -13.29 11.09 5.67
C PRO A 40 -14.39 10.98 4.62
N TRP A 41 -14.98 12.10 4.16
CA TRP A 41 -15.99 12.08 3.10
C TRP A 41 -15.38 11.89 1.71
N VAL A 42 -14.20 12.46 1.45
CA VAL A 42 -13.45 12.18 0.22
C VAL A 42 -13.12 10.68 0.12
N TYR A 43 -12.61 10.09 1.21
CA TYR A 43 -12.33 8.66 1.27
C TYR A 43 -13.61 7.82 1.14
N ALA A 44 -14.73 8.29 1.70
CA ALA A 44 -16.00 7.62 1.54
C ALA A 44 -16.46 7.57 0.08
N GLU A 45 -16.23 8.62 -0.71
CA GLU A 45 -16.52 8.63 -2.14
C GLU A 45 -15.64 7.64 -2.92
N ILE A 46 -14.34 7.57 -2.62
CA ILE A 46 -13.43 6.58 -3.21
C ILE A 46 -13.95 5.16 -2.96
N VAL A 47 -14.22 4.83 -1.68
CA VAL A 47 -14.73 3.50 -1.30
C VAL A 47 -16.11 3.21 -1.88
N ARG A 48 -16.98 4.22 -1.98
CA ARG A 48 -18.30 4.09 -2.62
C ARG A 48 -18.18 3.68 -4.09
N HIS A 49 -17.17 4.18 -4.80
CA HIS A 49 -16.93 3.79 -6.19
C HIS A 49 -16.28 2.41 -6.30
N LEU A 50 -15.24 2.12 -5.50
CA LEU A 50 -14.56 0.82 -5.51
C LEU A 50 -15.52 -0.34 -5.15
N SER A 51 -16.34 -0.16 -4.11
CA SER A 51 -17.29 -1.18 -3.63
C SER A 51 -18.43 -1.51 -4.61
N ARG A 52 -18.49 -0.87 -5.78
CA ARG A 52 -19.39 -1.25 -6.89
C ARG A 52 -18.77 -2.30 -7.80
N VAL A 53 -17.44 -2.36 -7.87
CA VAL A 53 -16.72 -3.19 -8.85
C VAL A 53 -15.92 -4.31 -8.20
N GLU A 54 -15.47 -4.15 -6.96
CA GLU A 54 -14.67 -5.17 -6.25
C GLU A 54 -14.81 -5.05 -4.73
N ASP A 55 -14.15 -5.95 -3.98
CA ASP A 55 -14.04 -5.87 -2.53
C ASP A 55 -13.04 -4.79 -2.09
N VAL A 56 -13.29 -4.17 -0.95
CA VAL A 56 -12.44 -3.09 -0.40
C VAL A 56 -11.97 -3.48 0.99
N ASN A 57 -10.66 -3.67 1.14
CA ASN A 57 -9.98 -3.89 2.41
C ASN A 57 -9.60 -2.54 3.02
N ILE A 58 -10.10 -2.25 4.23
CA ILE A 58 -9.96 -0.96 4.88
C ILE A 58 -9.18 -1.12 6.19
N LEU A 59 -7.97 -0.56 6.26
CA LEU A 59 -7.21 -0.45 7.51
C LEU A 59 -7.81 0.65 8.38
N VAL A 60 -8.07 0.33 9.66
CA VAL A 60 -8.54 1.27 10.68
C VAL A 60 -7.78 1.06 11.98
N ASN A 61 -7.43 2.16 12.66
CA ASN A 61 -6.55 2.10 13.84
C ASN A 61 -7.16 1.38 15.04
N ASP A 62 -8.49 1.38 15.16
CA ASP A 62 -9.23 0.74 16.26
C ASP A 62 -10.72 0.54 15.90
N ALA A 63 -11.44 -0.17 16.78
CA ALA A 63 -12.87 -0.46 16.61
C ALA A 63 -13.75 0.80 16.64
N ALA A 64 -13.33 1.88 17.31
CA ALA A 64 -14.08 3.13 17.32
C ALA A 64 -13.94 3.86 15.97
N ALA A 65 -12.75 3.84 15.38
CA ALA A 65 -12.49 4.32 14.02
C ALA A 65 -13.29 3.50 13.01
N GLU A 66 -13.32 2.17 13.13
CA GLU A 66 -14.17 1.31 12.31
C GLU A 66 -15.64 1.72 12.37
N LYS A 67 -16.19 1.91 13.58
CA LYS A 67 -17.59 2.33 13.78
C LYS A 67 -17.87 3.67 13.10
N ARG A 68 -16.97 4.65 13.21
CA ARG A 68 -17.10 5.95 12.53
C ARG A 68 -17.04 5.80 11.02
N ALA A 69 -16.06 5.06 10.49
CA ALA A 69 -15.89 4.81 9.07
C ALA A 69 -17.13 4.13 8.47
N ARG A 70 -17.62 3.04 9.08
CA ARG A 70 -18.85 2.34 8.67
C ARG A 70 -20.07 3.27 8.61
N ASN A 71 -20.20 4.19 9.56
CA ASN A 71 -21.31 5.14 9.57
C ASN A 71 -21.22 6.15 8.42
N ILE A 72 -20.03 6.69 8.14
CA ILE A 72 -19.80 7.60 7.02
C ILE A 72 -20.03 6.86 5.70
N LEU A 73 -19.46 5.68 5.53
CA LEU A 73 -19.57 4.84 4.33
C LEU A 73 -21.02 4.43 4.04
N ARG A 74 -21.80 4.10 5.08
CA ARG A 74 -23.24 3.85 4.94
C ARG A 74 -23.98 5.08 4.43
N ARG A 75 -23.67 6.27 4.96
CA ARG A 75 -24.29 7.54 4.53
C ARG A 75 -23.90 7.93 3.11
N ALA A 76 -22.66 7.65 2.70
CA ALA A 76 -22.21 7.84 1.33
C ALA A 76 -22.89 6.86 0.36
N GLY A 77 -23.40 5.73 0.84
CA GLY A 77 -24.04 4.70 -0.01
C GLY A 77 -23.03 3.71 -0.60
N ALA A 78 -21.95 3.42 0.12
CA ALA A 78 -21.04 2.33 -0.22
C ALA A 78 -21.71 0.96 0.00
N THR A 79 -21.34 -0.03 -0.82
CA THR A 79 -21.85 -1.41 -0.70
C THR A 79 -21.22 -2.09 0.51
N LEU A 80 -21.83 -1.98 1.69
CA LEU A 80 -21.26 -2.47 2.95
C LEU A 80 -20.86 -3.96 2.94
N ALA A 81 -21.52 -4.78 2.14
CA ALA A 81 -21.23 -6.21 2.01
C ALA A 81 -19.86 -6.50 1.34
N ARG A 82 -19.29 -5.53 0.62
CA ARG A 82 -17.97 -5.61 -0.02
C ARG A 82 -16.86 -4.92 0.78
N LEU A 83 -17.14 -4.53 2.02
CA LEU A 83 -16.18 -3.79 2.87
C LEU A 83 -15.64 -4.71 3.97
N HIS A 84 -14.32 -4.93 3.94
CA HIS A 84 -13.60 -5.74 4.92
C HIS A 84 -12.71 -4.81 5.75
N PHE A 85 -12.98 -4.72 7.05
CA PHE A 85 -12.22 -3.85 7.95
C PHE A 85 -11.16 -4.66 8.68
N HIS A 86 -9.95 -4.11 8.73
CA HIS A 86 -8.79 -4.71 9.39
C HIS A 86 -8.28 -3.76 10.47
N LEU A 87 -8.20 -4.24 11.70
CA LEU A 87 -7.70 -3.43 12.82
C LEU A 87 -6.18 -3.41 12.79
N TRP A 88 -5.62 -2.40 12.14
CA TRP A 88 -4.19 -2.16 12.06
C TRP A 88 -3.91 -0.67 12.20
N LYS A 89 -3.03 -0.31 13.15
CA LYS A 89 -2.61 1.07 13.31
C LYS A 89 -1.76 1.45 12.11
N THR A 90 -2.04 2.63 11.57
CA THR A 90 -1.25 3.27 10.52
C THR A 90 -0.79 4.62 11.05
N ASP A 91 0.33 5.12 10.55
CA ASP A 91 0.80 6.48 10.83
C ASP A 91 0.19 7.48 9.84
N ARG A 92 -0.08 7.02 8.62
CA ARG A 92 -0.68 7.80 7.50
C ARG A 92 -1.62 6.93 6.67
N VAL A 93 -2.11 7.47 5.55
CA VAL A 93 -3.12 6.81 4.69
C VAL A 93 -2.57 6.24 3.39
N TRP A 94 -1.30 6.51 3.07
CA TRP A 94 -0.75 6.42 1.71
C TRP A 94 -0.33 5.00 1.36
N LEU A 95 -1.28 4.06 1.37
CA LEU A 95 -1.06 2.64 1.08
C LEU A 95 -0.54 2.34 -0.31
N ARG A 96 -0.69 3.27 -1.27
CA ARG A 96 0.02 3.15 -2.55
C ARG A 96 1.54 3.06 -2.33
N ASP A 97 2.05 3.73 -1.31
CA ASP A 97 3.49 3.86 -1.05
C ASP A 97 3.96 2.89 0.03
N SER A 98 3.17 2.70 1.09
CA SER A 98 3.53 1.85 2.23
C SER A 98 2.89 0.45 2.21
N GLY A 99 1.96 0.20 1.30
CA GLY A 99 1.24 -1.06 1.20
C GLY A 99 2.05 -2.16 0.49
N PRO A 100 1.57 -3.40 0.53
CA PRO A 100 2.19 -4.51 -0.18
C PRO A 100 2.16 -4.29 -1.69
N ILE A 101 3.28 -4.56 -2.36
CA ILE A 101 3.30 -4.76 -3.81
C ILE A 101 3.14 -6.25 -4.07
N PHE A 102 1.99 -6.63 -4.62
CA PHE A 102 1.68 -8.02 -4.97
C PHE A 102 2.35 -8.41 -6.28
N VAL A 103 2.95 -9.59 -6.29
CA VAL A 103 3.54 -10.20 -7.48
C VAL A 103 2.95 -11.58 -7.71
N ARG A 104 2.88 -12.00 -8.97
CA ARG A 104 2.29 -13.26 -9.39
C ARG A 104 3.20 -13.99 -10.37
N ASN A 105 3.27 -15.32 -10.29
CA ASN A 105 3.96 -16.14 -11.29
C ASN A 105 2.98 -16.75 -12.31
N PRO A 106 3.47 -17.36 -13.41
CA PRO A 106 2.62 -17.99 -14.42
C PRO A 106 1.77 -19.15 -13.90
N GLN A 107 2.17 -19.78 -12.79
CA GLN A 107 1.42 -20.85 -12.12
C GLN A 107 0.24 -20.30 -11.31
N GLY A 108 0.16 -18.98 -11.15
CA GLY A 108 -0.89 -18.28 -10.46
C GLY A 108 -0.64 -18.04 -8.97
N GLU A 109 0.53 -18.43 -8.47
CA GLU A 109 0.95 -18.20 -7.09
C GLU A 109 1.16 -16.69 -6.84
N LEU A 110 0.78 -16.24 -5.65
CA LEU A 110 0.91 -14.86 -5.20
C LEU A 110 1.98 -14.75 -4.11
N ALA A 111 2.75 -13.68 -4.18
CA ALA A 111 3.68 -13.27 -3.12
C ALA A 111 3.63 -11.74 -2.95
N ILE A 112 4.18 -11.26 -1.84
CA ILE A 112 4.31 -9.84 -1.55
C ILE A 112 5.79 -9.46 -1.57
N THR A 113 6.14 -8.36 -2.22
CA THR A 113 7.43 -7.71 -1.99
C THR A 113 7.28 -6.67 -0.89
N ASN A 114 8.00 -6.87 0.22
CA ASN A 114 8.00 -6.02 1.41
C ASN A 114 9.16 -5.01 1.37
N TRP A 115 8.98 -3.96 0.58
CA TRP A 115 9.92 -2.84 0.52
C TRP A 115 9.90 -2.03 1.81
N ARG A 116 11.03 -1.47 2.19
CA ARG A 116 11.09 -0.56 3.34
C ARG A 116 10.36 0.73 3.00
N PHE A 117 9.55 1.22 3.92
CA PHE A 117 8.94 2.54 3.86
C PHE A 117 9.62 3.46 4.90
N ASN A 118 9.97 4.68 4.51
CA ASN A 118 10.57 5.67 5.42
C ASN A 118 9.86 7.03 5.39
N ALA A 119 8.59 7.04 4.97
CA ALA A 119 7.79 8.24 4.71
C ALA A 119 8.51 9.27 3.84
N TRP A 120 8.96 8.82 2.66
CA TRP A 120 9.61 9.63 1.64
C TRP A 120 10.84 10.40 2.15
N ALA A 121 11.53 9.85 3.15
CA ALA A 121 12.60 10.50 3.91
C ALA A 121 12.22 11.88 4.48
N LYS A 122 10.91 12.10 4.75
CA LYS A 122 10.35 13.41 5.13
C LYS A 122 9.82 13.45 6.55
N TYR A 123 9.19 12.38 6.99
CA TYR A 123 8.50 12.34 8.28
C TYR A 123 9.15 11.29 9.21
N PRO A 124 9.23 11.54 10.52
CA PRO A 124 9.81 10.59 11.46
C PRO A 124 8.83 9.48 11.89
N ASN A 125 7.53 9.63 11.60
CA ASN A 125 6.48 8.69 11.98
C ASN A 125 6.01 7.85 10.79
N TRP A 126 6.59 6.64 10.66
CA TRP A 126 6.27 5.69 9.58
C TRP A 126 6.35 4.21 9.99
N HIS A 127 6.74 3.92 11.23
CA HIS A 127 7.06 2.56 11.67
C HIS A 127 5.86 1.61 11.65
N ASN A 128 4.63 2.12 11.79
CA ASN A 128 3.43 1.29 11.62
C ASN A 128 3.14 1.06 10.14
N ASP A 129 3.42 2.05 9.29
CA ASP A 129 3.22 1.97 7.85
C ASP A 129 4.18 0.97 7.19
N ASP A 130 5.46 0.95 7.60
CA ASP A 130 6.49 0.00 7.10
C ASP A 130 6.17 -1.48 7.42
N ARG A 131 5.28 -1.72 8.38
CA ARG A 131 4.86 -3.06 8.80
C ARG A 131 3.56 -3.53 8.14
N ILE A 132 2.95 -2.70 7.30
CA ILE A 132 1.70 -3.05 6.61
C ILE A 132 1.89 -4.28 5.70
N PRO A 133 2.94 -4.41 4.86
CA PRO A 133 3.05 -5.55 3.97
C PRO A 133 3.15 -6.88 4.73
N GLU A 134 3.87 -6.91 5.87
CA GLU A 134 3.94 -8.08 6.77
C GLU A 134 2.57 -8.43 7.35
N HIS A 135 1.79 -7.43 7.78
CA HIS A 135 0.45 -7.65 8.29
C HIS A 135 -0.45 -8.28 7.22
N VAL A 136 -0.43 -7.75 6.00
CA VAL A 136 -1.24 -8.27 4.89
C VAL A 136 -0.79 -9.68 4.50
N ALA A 137 0.52 -9.95 4.48
CA ALA A 137 1.06 -11.28 4.23
C ALA A 137 0.55 -12.29 5.28
N ALA A 138 0.58 -11.93 6.56
CA ALA A 138 0.07 -12.77 7.64
C ALA A 138 -1.45 -13.02 7.53
N LEU A 139 -2.23 -12.01 7.15
CA LEU A 139 -3.69 -12.15 6.97
C LEU A 139 -4.05 -13.18 5.90
N TYR A 140 -3.23 -13.31 4.85
CA TYR A 140 -3.47 -14.24 3.74
C TYR A 140 -2.59 -15.49 3.74
N GLY A 141 -1.70 -15.66 4.73
CA GLY A 141 -0.73 -16.75 4.74
C GLY A 141 0.22 -16.72 3.54
N MET A 142 0.56 -15.53 3.04
CA MET A 142 1.43 -15.34 1.88
C MET A 142 2.90 -15.17 2.29
N GLU A 143 3.81 -15.52 1.38
CA GLU A 143 5.23 -15.19 1.51
C GLU A 143 5.43 -13.67 1.29
N ALA A 144 6.12 -13.02 2.23
CA ALA A 144 6.61 -11.65 2.10
C ALA A 144 8.14 -11.68 1.92
N VAL A 145 8.61 -11.21 0.77
CA VAL A 145 10.03 -11.15 0.43
C VAL A 145 10.52 -9.73 0.59
N GLU A 146 11.55 -9.53 1.41
CA GLU A 146 12.20 -8.22 1.59
C GLU A 146 13.36 -8.03 0.61
N PRO A 147 13.29 -7.06 -0.32
CA PRO A 147 14.40 -6.79 -1.23
C PRO A 147 15.58 -6.15 -0.51
N HIS A 148 16.79 -6.67 -0.75
CA HIS A 148 18.03 -6.23 -0.11
C HIS A 148 19.16 -6.04 -1.14
N ILE A 149 20.06 -5.09 -0.86
CA ILE A 149 21.41 -5.04 -1.43
C ILE A 149 22.40 -5.11 -0.25
N GLY A 150 23.17 -6.19 -0.17
CA GLY A 150 23.97 -6.49 1.03
C GLY A 150 23.06 -6.60 2.26
N ASP A 151 23.42 -5.90 3.34
CA ASP A 151 22.65 -5.86 4.59
C ASP A 151 21.56 -4.77 4.59
N GLN A 152 21.37 -4.03 3.49
CA GLN A 152 20.43 -2.92 3.40
C GLN A 152 19.11 -3.36 2.75
N ARG A 153 18.02 -3.38 3.54
CA ARG A 153 16.65 -3.46 3.01
C ARG A 153 16.35 -2.20 2.19
N LEU A 154 15.93 -2.40 0.94
CA LEU A 154 15.70 -1.31 0.00
C LEU A 154 14.44 -0.53 0.34
N VAL A 155 14.55 0.80 0.27
CA VAL A 155 13.42 1.71 0.36
C VAL A 155 12.83 1.92 -1.03
N LEU A 156 11.53 1.67 -1.18
CA LEU A 156 10.80 1.92 -2.41
C LEU A 156 9.33 2.17 -2.07
N GLU A 157 8.75 3.22 -2.66
CA GLU A 157 7.31 3.46 -2.60
C GLU A 157 6.62 2.96 -3.86
N GLY A 158 5.51 2.24 -3.73
CA GLY A 158 4.76 1.75 -4.89
C GLY A 158 4.28 2.85 -5.84
N GLY A 159 4.02 4.08 -5.36
CA GLY A 159 3.66 5.23 -6.19
C GLY A 159 4.82 5.83 -7.00
N SER A 160 6.06 5.37 -6.78
CA SER A 160 7.26 5.82 -7.52
C SER A 160 7.58 4.98 -8.76
N ILE A 161 6.81 3.91 -8.99
CA ILE A 161 6.97 2.98 -10.11
C ILE A 161 5.63 2.72 -10.79
N ASP A 162 5.67 2.38 -12.07
CA ASP A 162 4.52 1.91 -12.84
C ASP A 162 4.99 0.78 -13.77
N THR A 163 4.16 -0.23 -14.02
CA THR A 163 4.55 -1.41 -14.81
C THR A 163 3.48 -1.77 -15.83
N ASN A 164 3.92 -2.23 -17.00
CA ASN A 164 3.02 -2.79 -18.00
C ASN A 164 2.70 -4.28 -17.78
N GLY A 165 3.23 -4.90 -16.72
CA GLY A 165 3.07 -6.33 -16.41
C GLY A 165 3.89 -7.28 -17.29
N GLU A 166 4.52 -6.77 -18.33
CA GLU A 166 5.21 -7.55 -19.38
C GLU A 166 6.72 -7.26 -19.42
N GLY A 167 7.28 -6.86 -18.27
CA GLY A 167 8.72 -6.67 -18.09
C GLY A 167 9.22 -5.25 -18.32
N VAL A 168 8.32 -4.26 -18.51
CA VAL A 168 8.68 -2.84 -18.55
C VAL A 168 8.19 -2.17 -17.27
N LEU A 169 9.09 -1.41 -16.64
CA LEU A 169 8.82 -0.57 -15.48
C LEU A 169 9.23 0.88 -15.80
N LEU A 170 8.34 1.82 -15.51
CA LEU A 170 8.56 3.26 -15.56
C LEU A 170 8.81 3.78 -14.14
N THR A 171 9.75 4.71 -14.00
CA THR A 171 10.09 5.37 -12.73
C THR A 171 10.73 6.74 -13.01
N THR A 172 11.12 7.47 -11.96
CA THR A 172 11.82 8.75 -12.08
C THR A 172 13.15 8.72 -11.32
N GLU A 173 14.21 9.20 -11.96
CA GLU A 173 15.52 9.39 -11.32
C GLU A 173 15.41 10.39 -10.16
N GLU A 174 14.59 11.44 -10.32
CA GLU A 174 14.36 12.45 -9.28
C GLU A 174 13.89 11.86 -7.95
N CYS A 175 13.07 10.80 -7.98
CA CYS A 175 12.61 10.11 -6.78
C CYS A 175 13.63 9.08 -6.28
N LEU A 176 13.99 8.11 -7.13
CA LEU A 176 14.77 6.95 -6.68
C LEU A 176 16.25 7.23 -6.47
N LEU A 177 16.79 8.26 -7.12
CA LEU A 177 18.18 8.70 -7.02
C LEU A 177 18.31 10.06 -6.34
N SER A 178 17.29 10.49 -5.59
CA SER A 178 17.32 11.78 -4.86
C SER A 178 18.48 11.84 -3.86
N GLU A 179 19.23 12.94 -3.87
CA GLU A 179 20.22 13.26 -2.83
C GLU A 179 19.62 14.10 -1.68
N VAL A 180 18.38 14.59 -1.82
CA VAL A 180 17.71 15.42 -0.81
C VAL A 180 16.79 14.57 0.07
N GLN A 181 15.87 13.83 -0.56
CA GLN A 181 14.97 12.90 0.12
C GLN A 181 15.43 11.47 -0.19
N GLN A 182 16.61 11.13 0.34
CA GLN A 182 17.31 9.93 -0.10
C GLN A 182 16.60 8.64 0.34
N ARG A 183 16.32 7.77 -0.64
CA ARG A 183 15.74 6.43 -0.40
C ARG A 183 16.80 5.43 0.01
N ASN A 184 17.83 5.33 -0.80
CA ASN A 184 18.83 4.27 -0.72
C ASN A 184 20.25 4.88 -0.75
N PRO A 185 20.76 5.43 0.37
CA PRO A 185 22.10 5.97 0.41
C PRO A 185 23.16 4.94 0.03
N GLY A 186 24.11 5.34 -0.82
CA GLY A 186 25.21 4.48 -1.26
C GLY A 186 24.85 3.46 -2.35
N ILE A 187 23.61 3.43 -2.82
CA ILE A 187 23.18 2.57 -3.93
C ILE A 187 23.13 3.40 -5.23
N SER A 188 23.79 2.89 -6.28
CA SER A 188 23.80 3.52 -7.60
C SER A 188 22.60 3.09 -8.45
N ARG A 189 22.46 3.72 -9.62
CA ARG A 189 21.61 3.24 -10.72
C ARG A 189 21.91 1.79 -11.08
#